data_AF-A0A319CB31-F1
#
_entry.id   AF-A0A319CB31-F1
#
_cell.length_a   1.000
_cell.length_b   1.000
_cell.length_c   1.000
_cell.angle_alpha   90.00
_cell.angle_beta   90.00
_cell.angle_gamma   90.00
#
_symmetry.space_group_name_H-M   'P 1'
#
loop_
_entity.id
_entity.type
_entity.pdbx_description
1 polymer ?
#
loop_
_entity_poly.entity_id
_entity_poly.type
_entity_poly.pdbx_seq_one_letter_code
_entity_poly.pdbx_strand_id
1 'polypeptide(L)'
;MTPRMIPSSGAKNPYLDAWLPVSLENPALFNALLFSAVTHRLTHCLVNQKSTPTSMVLENKQLLMLCQQEAATRANRALQHAATAVTDASILAVLMLTEAVDHAFQGRDWTGSSPFNAPLQGLQWLNIHGARVPHMSHQAGLCKLVALKGGLQRIKIPGASLAIFYRTLVNSTLTLTTPQIPFFSNRGHDNSDWRFHFSSSGGWWDHGVQKFENAGLPFSLACVLQGFVMYSSMVHAYVNGDNAPHDTSLLCDIRNLVHFHVMSLPTGADYDDQELYSGYEACRLALLIYSVGVIFPIPAVGSPLPRLAELLRHELSDEFPFDQYTIEADNGLTVWLLTIGGIAAQYTTERSWFAQKLATVVSLTLISSWRSLRAQLKAFPWLDCACDNAGERLWEEAQRFNSPPSFSDARGTHRYTTRLQPCLHCRRRRVKCDKQQSCQNCVKHNLTCKYTTATLEAQNEFSTTGMTHACGVCRQRKVRCDGQRPCTGCQKLQVSCSR
;
A
#
# COMPACT_ATOMS: atom_id res chain seq x y z
N MET A 1 19.90 -3.42 -2.28
CA MET A 1 20.10 -1.98 -2.05
C MET A 1 18.73 -1.39 -1.76
N THR A 2 18.45 -0.98 -0.52
CA THR A 2 17.16 -0.38 -0.19
C THR A 2 17.16 1.10 -0.62
N PRO A 3 16.30 1.56 -1.54
CA PRO A 3 16.15 2.98 -1.84
C PRO A 3 15.40 3.60 -0.65
N ARG A 4 16.12 3.80 0.45
CA ARG A 4 15.57 4.19 1.75
C ARG A 4 16.11 5.53 2.17
N MET A 5 16.06 6.53 1.30
CA MET A 5 16.00 7.93 1.70
C MET A 5 15.47 8.77 0.56
N ILE A 6 14.91 9.91 0.94
CA ILE A 6 14.57 11.04 0.07
C ILE A 6 15.84 11.42 -0.72
N PRO A 7 15.94 11.09 -2.02
CA PRO A 7 17.03 11.59 -2.85
C PRO A 7 16.87 13.10 -2.94
N SER A 8 17.91 13.88 -2.66
CA SER A 8 17.88 15.33 -2.88
C SER A 8 19.11 15.76 -3.62
N SER A 9 18.97 16.71 -4.55
CA SER A 9 20.11 17.38 -5.18
C SER A 9 20.99 18.04 -4.10
N GLY A 10 22.25 17.61 -3.98
CA GLY A 10 23.25 18.27 -3.13
C GLY A 10 23.57 17.61 -1.79
N ALA A 11 22.92 16.50 -1.40
CA ALA A 11 23.28 15.73 -0.20
C ALA A 11 23.01 14.23 -0.39
N LYS A 12 23.89 13.36 0.15
CA LYS A 12 23.69 11.91 0.13
C LYS A 12 22.69 11.49 1.21
N ASN A 13 22.71 12.20 2.33
CA ASN A 13 21.76 12.07 3.43
C ASN A 13 21.45 13.47 4.00
N PRO A 14 20.37 14.14 3.56
CA PRO A 14 20.04 15.49 4.05
C PRO A 14 19.95 15.60 5.57
N TYR A 15 19.53 14.52 6.23
CA TYR A 15 19.39 14.49 7.68
C TYR A 15 20.76 14.63 8.37
N LEU A 16 21.74 13.82 7.94
CA LEU A 16 23.09 13.83 8.53
C LEU A 16 23.94 15.00 8.00
N ASP A 17 23.82 15.28 6.70
CA ASP A 17 24.69 16.23 6.00
C ASP A 17 24.28 17.69 6.25
N ALA A 18 23.01 17.95 6.59
CA ALA A 18 22.49 19.31 6.73
C ALA A 18 21.61 19.53 7.99
N TRP A 19 20.63 18.67 8.25
CA TRP A 19 19.63 18.97 9.29
C TRP A 19 20.21 18.86 10.70
N LEU A 20 20.99 17.80 10.97
CA LEU A 20 21.63 17.61 12.27
C LEU A 20 22.61 18.75 12.59
N PRO A 21 23.55 19.15 11.72
CA PRO A 21 24.41 20.31 11.97
C PRO A 21 23.64 21.60 12.31
N VAL A 22 22.66 21.97 11.48
CA VAL A 22 21.85 23.19 11.72
C VAL A 22 21.08 23.09 13.04
N SER A 23 20.65 21.90 13.43
CA SER A 23 19.93 21.71 14.70
C SER A 23 20.80 21.93 15.92
N LEU A 24 22.10 21.60 15.87
CA LEU A 24 23.00 21.79 17.01
C LEU A 24 23.19 23.28 17.37
N GLU A 25 22.96 24.17 16.40
CA GLU A 25 23.00 25.62 16.57
C GLU A 25 21.61 26.22 16.83
N ASN A 26 20.53 25.44 16.68
CA ASN A 26 19.16 25.91 16.82
C ASN A 26 18.36 25.05 17.82
N PRO A 27 18.17 25.52 19.06
CA PRO A 27 17.49 24.72 20.09
C PRO A 27 16.04 24.32 19.76
N ALA A 28 15.32 25.11 18.96
CA ALA A 28 13.96 24.75 18.54
C ALA A 28 13.99 23.55 17.58
N LEU A 29 14.86 23.61 16.57
CA LEU A 29 15.04 22.53 15.61
C LEU A 29 15.60 21.27 16.26
N PHE A 30 16.56 21.39 17.19
CA PHE A 30 17.12 20.23 17.90
C PHE A 30 16.04 19.41 18.61
N ASN A 31 15.20 20.07 19.43
CA ASN A 31 14.15 19.39 20.16
C ASN A 31 13.09 18.80 19.22
N ALA A 32 12.76 19.52 18.13
CA ALA A 32 11.80 19.04 17.15
C ALA A 32 12.34 17.81 16.37
N LEU A 33 13.62 17.80 15.98
CA LEU A 33 14.26 16.63 15.37
C LEU A 33 14.29 15.43 16.33
N LEU A 34 14.59 15.66 17.62
CA LEU A 34 14.56 14.59 18.61
C LEU A 34 13.15 13.99 18.74
N PHE A 35 12.12 14.84 18.85
CA PHE A 35 10.72 14.42 18.85
C PHE A 35 10.38 13.57 17.61
N SER A 36 10.72 14.05 16.41
CA SER A 36 10.46 13.35 15.15
C SER A 36 11.24 12.03 15.02
N ALA A 37 12.47 11.97 15.54
CA ALA A 37 13.29 10.76 15.54
C ALA A 37 12.70 9.68 16.46
N VAL A 38 12.24 10.05 17.66
CA VAL A 38 11.64 9.11 18.61
C VAL A 38 10.33 8.55 18.06
N THR A 39 9.43 9.41 17.57
CA THR A 39 8.16 9.01 16.96
C THR A 39 8.35 8.12 15.73
N HIS A 40 9.29 8.47 14.84
CA HIS A 40 9.63 7.65 13.68
C HIS A 40 10.16 6.27 14.10
N ARG A 41 11.06 6.21 15.10
CA ARG A 41 11.59 4.93 15.63
C ARG A 41 10.48 4.05 16.21
N LEU A 42 9.58 4.61 17.01
CA LEU A 42 8.46 3.87 17.60
C LEU A 42 7.52 3.33 16.52
N THR A 43 7.15 4.18 15.57
CA THR A 43 6.31 3.77 14.43
C THR A 43 6.99 2.66 13.61
N HIS A 44 8.29 2.79 13.36
CA HIS A 44 9.06 1.75 12.68
C HIS A 44 9.07 0.42 13.45
N CYS A 45 9.18 0.45 14.78
CA CYS A 45 9.07 -0.76 15.58
C CYS A 45 7.68 -1.38 15.49
N LEU A 46 6.61 -0.59 15.59
CA LEU A 46 5.23 -1.07 15.53
C LEU A 46 4.89 -1.66 14.16
N VAL A 47 5.30 -1.01 13.08
CA VAL A 47 5.03 -1.48 11.71
C VAL A 47 5.78 -2.78 11.39
N ASN A 48 6.98 -2.99 11.93
CA ASN A 48 7.82 -4.15 11.59
C ASN A 48 7.77 -5.29 12.61
N GLN A 49 7.24 -5.09 13.83
CA GLN A 49 7.23 -6.10 14.88
C GLN A 49 5.80 -6.48 15.27
N LYS A 50 5.44 -7.75 15.05
CA LYS A 50 4.15 -8.33 15.47
C LYS A 50 3.96 -8.44 16.99
N SER A 51 5.02 -8.17 17.76
CA SER A 51 5.04 -8.26 19.22
C SER A 51 5.86 -7.11 19.79
N THR A 52 5.36 -5.88 19.67
CA THR A 52 6.01 -4.75 20.35
C THR A 52 5.76 -4.90 21.85
N PRO A 53 6.79 -4.94 22.71
CA PRO A 53 6.57 -4.95 24.14
C PRO A 53 5.84 -3.66 24.53
N THR A 54 4.65 -3.79 25.11
CA THR A 54 3.86 -2.67 25.65
C THR A 54 4.71 -1.77 26.56
N SER A 55 5.75 -2.32 27.19
CA SER A 55 6.75 -1.60 27.99
C SER A 55 7.51 -0.54 27.19
N MET A 56 7.95 -0.82 25.96
CA MET A 56 8.72 0.14 25.16
C MET A 56 7.87 1.35 24.74
N VAL A 57 6.60 1.14 24.40
CA VAL A 57 5.69 2.26 24.07
C VAL A 57 5.38 3.09 25.32
N LEU A 58 5.19 2.44 26.48
CA LEU A 58 4.90 3.12 27.74
C LEU A 58 6.11 3.91 28.26
N GLU A 59 7.31 3.34 28.23
CA GLU A 59 8.57 3.98 28.62
C GLU A 59 8.88 5.21 27.76
N ASN A 60 8.66 5.12 26.45
CA ASN A 60 8.92 6.25 25.55
C ASN A 60 7.80 7.30 25.57
N LYS A 61 6.62 7.03 26.14
CA LYS A 61 5.50 7.99 26.16
C LYS A 61 5.86 9.26 26.92
N GLN A 62 6.49 9.13 28.09
CA GLN A 62 6.93 10.29 28.88
C GLN A 62 7.97 11.13 28.13
N LEU A 63 9.00 10.48 27.57
CA LEU A 63 10.04 11.14 26.79
C LEU A 63 9.44 11.86 25.57
N LEU A 64 8.49 11.23 24.88
CA LEU A 64 7.87 11.78 23.68
C LEU A 64 7.00 12.99 23.98
N MET A 65 6.22 12.97 25.08
CA MET A 65 5.48 14.15 25.56
C MET A 65 6.41 15.30 25.94
N LEU A 66 7.52 15.01 26.65
CA LEU A 66 8.52 16.02 27.03
C LEU A 66 9.18 16.65 25.79
N CYS A 67 9.66 15.83 24.86
CA CYS A 67 10.28 16.31 23.62
C CYS A 67 9.30 17.14 22.78
N GLN A 68 8.04 16.71 22.69
CA GLN A 68 7.00 17.45 21.97
C GLN A 68 6.72 18.81 22.62
N GLN A 69 6.52 18.84 23.95
CA GLN A 69 6.21 20.06 24.69
C GLN A 69 7.37 21.07 24.58
N GLU A 70 8.61 20.61 24.73
CA GLU A 70 9.79 21.47 24.63
C GLU A 70 9.97 22.00 23.21
N ALA A 71 9.82 21.13 22.20
CA ALA A 71 9.89 21.52 20.79
C ALA A 71 8.80 22.54 20.42
N ALA A 72 7.55 22.32 20.84
CA ALA A 72 6.45 23.25 20.59
C ALA A 72 6.67 24.59 21.29
N THR A 73 7.12 24.58 22.54
CA THR A 73 7.41 25.80 23.32
C THR A 73 8.49 26.65 22.64
N ARG A 74 9.59 26.01 22.21
CA ARG A 74 10.70 26.70 21.54
C ARG A 74 10.33 27.16 20.13
N ALA A 75 9.59 26.35 19.37
CA ALA A 75 9.07 26.74 18.07
C ALA A 75 8.18 27.98 18.21
N ASN A 76 7.23 27.99 19.15
CA ASN A 76 6.36 29.14 19.40
C ASN A 76 7.14 30.41 19.75
N ARG A 77 8.18 30.32 20.60
CA ARG A 77 9.06 31.47 20.88
C ARG A 77 9.79 31.96 19.63
N ALA A 78 10.30 31.05 18.80
CA ALA A 78 10.95 31.42 17.54
C ALA A 78 9.97 32.08 16.55
N LEU A 79 8.68 31.70 16.58
CA LEU A 79 7.64 32.29 15.72
C LEU A 79 7.15 33.67 16.19
N GLN A 80 7.41 34.06 17.43
CA GLN A 80 7.03 35.38 17.97
C GLN A 80 7.91 36.53 17.46
N HIS A 81 9.11 36.24 16.94
CA HIS A 81 10.02 37.26 16.44
C HIS A 81 10.17 37.20 14.92
N ALA A 82 9.97 38.33 14.23
CA ALA A 82 10.01 38.41 12.77
C ALA A 82 11.33 37.89 12.16
N ALA A 83 12.47 38.15 12.82
CA ALA A 83 13.79 37.72 12.38
C ALA A 83 13.96 36.19 12.38
N THR A 84 13.24 35.47 13.24
CA THR A 84 13.37 34.02 13.40
C THR A 84 12.20 33.23 12.83
N ALA A 85 11.01 33.83 12.74
CA ALA A 85 9.77 33.14 12.43
C ALA A 85 9.79 32.37 11.10
N VAL A 86 10.41 32.95 10.07
CA VAL A 86 10.50 32.36 8.72
C VAL A 86 11.92 31.90 8.38
N THR A 87 12.76 31.62 9.38
CA THR A 87 14.04 30.96 9.13
C THR A 87 13.81 29.51 8.71
N ASP A 88 14.72 28.95 7.90
CA ASP A 88 14.60 27.57 7.44
C ASP A 88 14.60 26.59 8.62
N ALA A 89 15.36 26.90 9.68
CA ALA A 89 15.38 26.10 10.90
C ALA A 89 14.03 26.11 11.62
N SER A 90 13.35 27.25 11.72
CA SER A 90 11.99 27.33 12.29
C SER A 90 10.96 26.59 11.45
N ILE A 91 11.01 26.70 10.12
CA ILE A 91 10.13 25.96 9.22
C ILE A 91 10.35 24.45 9.36
N LEU A 92 11.61 24.01 9.39
CA LEU A 92 11.96 22.61 9.57
C LEU A 92 11.56 22.09 10.97
N ALA A 93 11.66 22.92 12.01
CA ALA A 93 11.18 22.58 13.35
C ALA A 93 9.66 22.35 13.36
N VAL A 94 8.88 23.21 12.69
CA VAL A 94 7.42 23.03 12.55
C VAL A 94 7.09 21.79 11.73
N LEU A 95 7.84 21.47 10.67
CA LEU A 95 7.68 20.22 9.92
C LEU A 95 7.76 18.99 10.84
N MET A 96 8.75 18.97 11.74
CA MET A 96 8.95 17.88 12.68
C MET A 96 7.81 17.74 13.70
N LEU A 97 7.00 18.78 13.91
CA LEU A 97 5.85 18.81 14.81
C LEU A 97 4.52 18.46 14.13
N THR A 98 4.50 18.16 12.82
CA THR A 98 3.27 17.85 12.06
C THR A 98 2.66 16.46 12.36
N GLU A 99 3.05 15.82 13.46
CA GLU A 99 2.48 14.57 13.94
C GLU A 99 1.76 14.78 15.27
N ALA A 100 0.56 14.22 15.40
CA ALA A 100 -0.19 14.19 16.64
C ALA A 100 0.28 13.04 17.53
N VAL A 101 0.36 13.26 18.84
CA VAL A 101 0.86 12.28 19.82
C VAL A 101 -0.26 11.58 20.58
N ASP A 102 -1.27 12.34 20.99
CA ASP A 102 -2.29 11.89 21.95
C ASP A 102 -3.08 10.66 21.48
N HIS A 103 -3.18 10.48 20.16
CA HIS A 103 -3.88 9.37 19.51
C HIS A 103 -3.01 8.53 18.59
N ALA A 104 -1.69 8.77 18.56
CA ALA A 104 -0.80 8.16 17.57
C ALA A 104 -0.77 6.63 17.67
N PHE A 105 -0.83 6.10 18.90
CA PHE A 105 -0.50 4.70 19.22
C PHE A 105 -1.64 3.90 19.86
N GLN A 106 -2.63 4.55 20.47
CA GLN A 106 -3.70 3.86 21.20
C GLN A 106 -4.86 3.49 20.27
N GLY A 107 -5.40 2.28 20.43
CA GLY A 107 -6.63 1.84 19.74
C GLY A 107 -6.50 1.61 18.24
N ARG A 108 -5.28 1.60 17.68
CA ARG A 108 -5.03 1.38 16.26
C ARG A 108 -4.56 -0.05 16.00
N ASP A 109 -5.03 -0.62 14.89
CA ASP A 109 -4.60 -1.94 14.45
C ASP A 109 -3.29 -1.87 13.68
N TRP A 110 -2.19 -2.15 14.38
CA TRP A 110 -0.85 -2.24 13.80
C TRP A 110 -0.57 -3.59 13.12
N THR A 111 -1.47 -4.57 13.28
CA THR A 111 -1.34 -5.92 12.71
C THR A 111 -2.06 -6.09 11.38
N GLY A 112 -2.91 -5.11 11.03
CA GLY A 112 -3.64 -5.06 9.78
C GLY A 112 -2.74 -5.13 8.56
N SER A 113 -3.29 -5.67 7.47
CA SER A 113 -2.64 -5.75 6.17
C SER A 113 -3.48 -5.03 5.12
N SER A 114 -2.81 -4.40 4.15
CA SER A 114 -3.51 -3.82 3.01
C SER A 114 -4.17 -4.96 2.21
N PRO A 115 -5.38 -4.78 1.67
CA PRO A 115 -5.96 -5.76 0.76
C PRO A 115 -5.21 -5.84 -0.57
N PHE A 116 -4.45 -4.81 -0.92
CA PHE A 116 -3.60 -4.77 -2.10
C PHE A 116 -2.18 -5.24 -1.78
N ASN A 117 -1.58 -5.99 -2.71
CA ASN A 117 -0.21 -6.49 -2.61
C ASN A 117 0.80 -5.58 -3.34
N ALA A 118 0.65 -4.26 -3.20
CA ALA A 118 1.46 -3.30 -3.93
C ALA A 118 2.96 -3.48 -3.68
N PRO A 119 3.81 -3.43 -4.72
CA PRO A 119 5.26 -3.40 -4.53
C PRO A 119 5.71 -2.03 -3.97
N LEU A 120 6.99 -1.91 -3.62
CA LEU A 120 7.61 -0.64 -3.23
C LEU A 120 6.95 0.09 -2.03
N GLN A 121 6.28 -0.64 -1.12
CA GLN A 121 5.60 -0.06 0.06
C GLN A 121 6.51 0.79 0.96
N GLY A 122 7.82 0.46 0.98
CA GLY A 122 8.83 1.19 1.74
C GLY A 122 9.52 2.33 0.98
N LEU A 123 9.13 2.62 -0.26
CA LEU A 123 9.73 3.68 -1.06
C LEU A 123 9.48 5.04 -0.40
N GLN A 124 10.56 5.80 -0.16
CA GLN A 124 10.55 7.01 0.67
C GLN A 124 9.93 6.80 2.06
N TRP A 125 10.11 5.61 2.66
CA TRP A 125 9.59 5.28 4.00
C TRP A 125 8.07 5.47 4.15
N LEU A 126 7.32 5.31 3.05
CA LEU A 126 5.87 5.55 3.04
C LEU A 126 5.13 4.68 4.07
N ASN A 127 5.54 3.42 4.22
CA ASN A 127 5.03 2.51 5.25
C ASN A 127 5.17 3.04 6.70
N ILE A 128 6.11 3.96 6.95
CA ILE A 128 6.27 4.60 8.26
C ILE A 128 5.53 5.94 8.28
N HIS A 129 5.74 6.80 7.29
CA HIS A 129 5.12 8.12 7.26
C HIS A 129 3.59 8.06 7.16
N GLY A 130 3.05 7.12 6.38
CA GLY A 130 1.62 6.87 6.27
C GLY A 130 0.99 6.20 7.49
N ALA A 131 1.80 5.73 8.45
CA ALA A 131 1.30 5.22 9.72
C ALA A 131 1.19 6.32 10.80
N ARG A 132 1.75 7.51 10.59
CA ARG A 132 1.80 8.61 11.57
C ARG A 132 0.59 9.52 11.43
N VAL A 133 -0.10 9.82 12.54
CA VAL A 133 -1.30 10.66 12.54
C VAL A 133 -0.95 12.14 12.32
N PRO A 134 -1.54 12.83 11.34
CA PRO A 134 -1.29 14.26 11.12
C PRO A 134 -1.73 15.15 12.29
N HIS A 135 -0.95 16.18 12.62
CA HIS A 135 -1.41 17.28 13.48
C HIS A 135 -1.85 18.47 12.62
N MET A 136 -3.17 18.65 12.46
CA MET A 136 -3.72 19.58 11.48
C MET A 136 -3.31 21.05 11.70
N SER A 137 -3.30 21.55 12.95
CA SER A 137 -2.90 22.93 13.22
C SER A 137 -1.43 23.21 12.87
N HIS A 138 -0.52 22.28 13.18
CA HIS A 138 0.89 22.40 12.81
C HIS A 138 1.11 22.26 11.30
N GLN A 139 0.33 21.42 10.62
CA GLN A 139 0.38 21.32 9.15
C GLN A 139 -0.11 22.62 8.48
N ALA A 140 -1.22 23.19 8.95
CA ALA A 140 -1.71 24.48 8.45
C ALA A 140 -0.68 25.59 8.71
N GLY A 141 -0.08 25.61 9.90
CA GLY A 141 1.01 26.51 10.27
C GLY A 141 2.24 26.35 9.35
N LEU A 142 2.65 25.12 9.07
CA LEU A 142 3.75 24.82 8.15
C LEU A 142 3.48 25.40 6.75
N CYS A 143 2.30 25.14 6.18
CA CYS A 143 1.94 25.64 4.86
C CYS A 143 1.97 27.18 4.82
N LYS A 144 1.45 27.83 5.88
CA LYS A 144 1.49 29.28 6.01
C LYS A 144 2.92 29.83 6.10
N LEU A 145 3.82 29.18 6.85
CA LEU A 145 5.21 29.59 6.95
C LEU A 145 5.96 29.45 5.62
N VAL A 146 5.69 28.38 4.85
CA VAL A 146 6.23 28.20 3.50
C VAL A 146 5.75 29.32 2.57
N ALA A 147 4.46 29.66 2.62
CA ALA A 147 3.91 30.77 1.85
C ALA A 147 4.57 32.11 2.23
N LEU A 148 4.73 32.40 3.54
CA LEU A 148 5.41 33.60 4.03
C LEU A 148 6.89 33.67 3.65
N LYS A 149 7.56 32.52 3.54
CA LYS A 149 8.94 32.42 3.03
C LYS A 149 9.02 32.76 1.53
N GLY A 150 7.90 32.72 0.82
CA GLY A 150 7.82 32.89 -0.63
C GLY A 150 7.96 31.58 -1.41
N GLY A 151 7.59 30.44 -0.81
CA GLY A 151 7.55 29.13 -1.46
C GLY A 151 8.71 28.19 -1.12
N LEU A 152 8.58 26.92 -1.53
CA LEU A 152 9.55 25.85 -1.26
C LEU A 152 10.95 26.12 -1.83
N GLN A 153 11.04 26.80 -2.97
CA GLN A 153 12.27 27.21 -3.64
C GLN A 153 13.12 28.23 -2.85
N ARG A 154 12.51 28.89 -1.86
CA ARG A 154 13.18 29.84 -0.97
C ARG A 154 13.83 29.18 0.24
N ILE A 155 13.50 27.91 0.52
CA ILE A 155 14.13 27.13 1.57
C ILE A 155 15.46 26.59 1.04
N LYS A 156 16.54 26.83 1.79
CA LYS A 156 17.93 26.58 1.41
C LYS A 156 18.57 25.41 2.13
N ILE A 157 18.03 25.00 3.28
CA ILE A 157 18.46 23.75 3.92
C ILE A 157 18.24 22.57 2.94
N PRO A 158 19.30 21.86 2.52
CA PRO A 158 19.19 20.75 1.58
C PRO A 158 18.14 19.72 2.01
N GLY A 159 17.33 19.26 1.06
CA GLY A 159 16.28 18.26 1.29
C GLY A 159 15.05 18.72 2.07
N ALA A 160 15.06 19.90 2.72
CA ALA A 160 13.94 20.37 3.53
C ALA A 160 12.67 20.62 2.68
N SER A 161 12.79 21.29 1.53
CA SER A 161 11.66 21.57 0.63
C SER A 161 10.91 20.31 0.21
N LEU A 162 11.67 19.27 -0.15
CA LEU A 162 11.15 17.99 -0.57
C LEU A 162 10.50 17.21 0.60
N ALA A 163 11.10 17.27 1.79
CA ALA A 163 10.51 16.68 2.98
C ALA A 163 9.18 17.37 3.36
N ILE A 164 9.09 18.69 3.20
CA ILE A 164 7.86 19.47 3.42
C ILE A 164 6.78 19.08 2.42
N PHE A 165 7.10 19.07 1.12
CA PHE A 165 6.17 18.63 0.08
C PHE A 165 5.67 17.22 0.35
N TYR A 166 6.60 16.27 0.55
CA TYR A 166 6.26 14.87 0.75
C TYR A 166 5.40 14.64 1.99
N ARG A 167 5.73 15.30 3.12
CA ARG A 167 4.91 15.20 4.33
C ARG A 167 3.53 15.79 4.14
N THR A 168 3.42 16.92 3.43
CA THR A 168 2.14 17.54 3.12
C THR A 168 1.30 16.62 2.24
N LEU A 169 1.90 16.02 1.21
CA LEU A 169 1.23 15.06 0.34
C LEU A 169 0.72 13.85 1.14
N VAL A 170 1.56 13.21 1.97
CA VAL A 170 1.15 12.09 2.83
C VAL A 170 0.00 12.49 3.74
N ASN A 171 0.08 13.64 4.42
CA ASN A 171 -0.98 14.04 5.34
C ASN A 171 -2.29 14.38 4.60
N SER A 172 -2.20 14.97 3.42
CA SER A 172 -3.33 15.17 2.52
C SER A 172 -3.98 13.85 2.14
N THR A 173 -3.20 12.80 1.85
CA THR A 173 -3.72 11.44 1.61
C THR A 173 -4.45 10.89 2.83
N LEU A 174 -3.85 10.98 4.02
CA LEU A 174 -4.42 10.44 5.26
C LEU A 174 -5.71 11.14 5.68
N THR A 175 -5.89 12.39 5.28
CA THR A 175 -7.06 13.21 5.62
C THR A 175 -8.03 13.38 4.46
N LEU A 176 -7.73 12.80 3.29
CA LEU A 176 -8.48 12.97 2.06
C LEU A 176 -8.72 14.45 1.70
N THR A 177 -7.69 15.29 1.88
CA THR A 177 -7.71 16.72 1.56
C THR A 177 -6.78 17.05 0.40
N THR A 178 -7.08 18.11 -0.35
CA THR A 178 -6.21 18.59 -1.42
C THR A 178 -4.86 19.08 -0.87
N PRO A 179 -3.72 18.76 -1.51
CA PRO A 179 -2.41 19.26 -1.11
C PRO A 179 -2.34 20.79 -1.13
N GLN A 180 -1.95 21.39 0.00
CA GLN A 180 -1.89 22.86 0.18
C GLN A 180 -0.56 23.48 -0.28
N ILE A 181 0.36 22.65 -0.78
CA ILE A 181 1.67 23.06 -1.28
C ILE A 181 1.81 22.48 -2.69
N PRO A 182 2.32 23.26 -3.66
CA PRO A 182 2.50 22.78 -5.03
C PRO A 182 3.46 21.58 -5.08
N PHE A 183 3.39 20.84 -6.19
CA PHE A 183 4.31 19.75 -6.48
C PHE A 183 5.77 20.22 -6.34
N PHE A 184 6.63 19.34 -5.83
CA PHE A 184 8.06 19.60 -5.75
C PHE A 184 8.85 18.31 -5.97
N SER A 185 9.72 18.29 -6.98
CA SER A 185 10.50 17.11 -7.35
C SER A 185 11.80 16.98 -6.53
N ASN A 186 12.37 15.79 -6.52
CA ASN A 186 13.71 15.53 -5.99
C ASN A 186 14.80 16.33 -6.72
N ARG A 187 14.53 16.74 -7.97
CA ARG A 187 15.40 17.59 -8.80
C ARG A 187 15.26 19.08 -8.49
N GLY A 188 14.39 19.45 -7.55
CA GLY A 188 14.27 20.82 -7.04
C GLY A 188 13.45 21.77 -7.92
N HIS A 189 12.60 21.25 -8.80
CA HIS A 189 11.64 22.05 -9.57
C HIS A 189 10.21 21.75 -9.15
N ASP A 190 9.30 22.68 -9.43
CA ASP A 190 7.87 22.66 -9.09
C ASP A 190 6.97 22.32 -10.28
N ASN A 191 7.55 22.05 -11.46
CA ASN A 191 6.79 21.70 -12.65
C ASN A 191 5.97 20.41 -12.45
N SER A 192 4.64 20.55 -12.39
CA SER A 192 3.67 19.46 -12.29
C SER A 192 3.07 19.04 -13.63
N ASP A 193 3.46 19.65 -14.75
CA ASP A 193 2.92 19.33 -16.06
C ASP A 193 3.27 17.89 -16.46
N TRP A 194 2.25 17.08 -16.70
CA TRP A 194 2.37 15.72 -17.19
C TRP A 194 3.30 15.60 -18.39
N ARG A 195 3.20 16.54 -19.34
CA ARG A 195 4.01 16.53 -20.55
C ARG A 195 5.47 16.66 -20.21
N PHE A 196 5.86 17.51 -19.28
CA PHE A 196 7.26 17.64 -18.85
C PHE A 196 7.84 16.30 -18.37
N HIS A 197 7.06 15.51 -17.64
CA HIS A 197 7.50 14.25 -17.04
C HIS A 197 7.41 13.04 -17.97
N PHE A 198 6.49 13.08 -18.94
CA PHE A 198 6.22 11.98 -19.87
C PHE A 198 6.55 12.29 -21.33
N SER A 199 7.21 13.42 -21.64
CA SER A 199 7.58 13.84 -23.00
C SER A 199 8.33 12.76 -23.79
N SER A 200 9.20 11.99 -23.13
CA SER A 200 10.00 10.94 -23.78
C SER A 200 9.21 9.68 -24.13
N SER A 201 7.89 9.66 -23.90
CA SER A 201 7.04 8.48 -24.10
C SER A 201 6.64 8.23 -25.57
N GLY A 202 7.16 8.99 -26.54
CA GLY A 202 6.93 8.72 -27.96
C GLY A 202 5.46 8.77 -28.38
N GLY A 203 4.67 9.68 -27.79
CA GLY A 203 3.23 9.84 -28.06
C GLY A 203 2.33 8.86 -27.29
N TRP A 204 2.88 7.96 -26.47
CA TRP A 204 2.10 7.02 -25.66
C TRP A 204 1.24 7.74 -24.62
N TRP A 205 1.72 8.86 -24.08
CA TRP A 205 0.93 9.72 -23.20
C TRP A 205 -0.34 10.21 -23.91
N ASP A 206 -0.19 10.94 -25.02
CA ASP A 206 -1.33 11.56 -25.72
C ASP A 206 -2.34 10.52 -26.23
N HIS A 207 -1.85 9.40 -26.79
CA HIS A 207 -2.71 8.30 -27.22
C HIS A 207 -3.51 7.69 -26.06
N GLY A 208 -2.88 7.52 -24.90
CA GLY A 208 -3.53 6.97 -23.72
C GLY A 208 -4.57 7.91 -23.12
N VAL A 209 -4.31 9.22 -23.10
CA VAL A 209 -5.31 10.22 -22.69
C VAL A 209 -6.49 10.20 -23.66
N GLN A 210 -6.24 10.25 -24.97
CA GLN A 210 -7.28 10.22 -26.00
C GLN A 210 -8.13 8.96 -25.92
N LYS A 211 -7.55 7.81 -25.57
CA LYS A 211 -8.28 6.55 -25.37
C LYS A 211 -9.39 6.71 -24.31
N PHE A 212 -9.10 7.38 -23.20
CA PHE A 212 -10.07 7.58 -22.12
C PHE A 212 -11.08 8.69 -22.44
N GLU A 213 -10.67 9.76 -23.13
CA GLU A 213 -11.60 10.79 -23.61
C GLU A 213 -12.59 10.23 -24.64
N ASN A 214 -12.12 9.37 -25.55
CA ASN A 214 -13.00 8.68 -26.51
C ASN A 214 -13.99 7.72 -25.82
N ALA A 215 -13.72 7.33 -24.57
CA ALA A 215 -14.64 6.57 -23.74
C ALA A 215 -15.62 7.47 -22.94
N GLY A 216 -15.64 8.77 -23.21
CA GLY A 216 -16.55 9.74 -22.59
C GLY A 216 -16.06 10.31 -21.24
N LEU A 217 -14.82 10.04 -20.85
CA LEU A 217 -14.27 10.54 -19.58
C LEU A 217 -13.74 11.97 -19.74
N PRO A 218 -13.99 12.87 -18.77
CA PRO A 218 -13.37 14.19 -18.73
C PRO A 218 -11.84 14.14 -18.83
N PHE A 219 -11.26 15.14 -19.51
CA PHE A 219 -9.82 15.23 -19.76
C PHE A 219 -8.97 15.10 -18.48
N SER A 220 -9.43 15.68 -17.37
CA SER A 220 -8.74 15.61 -16.07
C SER A 220 -8.64 14.18 -15.54
N LEU A 221 -9.73 13.40 -15.61
CA LEU A 221 -9.74 11.98 -15.26
C LEU A 221 -8.91 11.15 -16.22
N ALA A 222 -9.00 11.41 -17.53
CA ALA A 222 -8.21 10.74 -18.56
C ALA A 222 -6.70 10.89 -18.33
N CYS A 223 -6.24 12.10 -17.96
CA CYS A 223 -4.85 12.35 -17.61
C CYS A 223 -4.40 11.53 -16.39
N VAL A 224 -5.19 11.50 -15.31
CA VAL A 224 -4.84 10.74 -14.09
C VAL A 224 -4.81 9.23 -14.37
N LEU A 225 -5.81 8.70 -15.09
CA LEU A 225 -5.86 7.31 -15.52
C LEU A 225 -4.61 6.93 -16.31
N GLN A 226 -4.23 7.74 -17.30
CA GLN A 226 -3.04 7.48 -18.10
C GLN A 226 -1.76 7.57 -17.28
N GLY A 227 -1.65 8.55 -16.36
CA GLY A 227 -0.53 8.63 -15.42
C GLY A 227 -0.39 7.37 -14.56
N PHE A 228 -1.50 6.80 -14.10
CA PHE A 228 -1.50 5.56 -13.33
C PHE A 228 -1.12 4.34 -14.17
N VAL A 229 -1.60 4.25 -15.42
CA VAL A 229 -1.18 3.19 -16.35
C VAL A 229 0.33 3.26 -16.55
N MET A 230 0.86 4.43 -16.90
CA MET A 230 2.29 4.62 -17.18
C MET A 230 3.17 4.33 -15.97
N TYR A 231 2.81 4.85 -14.79
CA TYR A 231 3.56 4.55 -13.57
C TYR A 231 3.47 3.07 -13.19
N SER A 232 2.32 2.43 -13.34
CA SER A 232 2.17 0.98 -13.09
C SER A 232 3.06 0.16 -14.03
N SER A 233 3.19 0.55 -15.30
CA SER A 233 4.11 -0.06 -16.26
C SER A 233 5.58 0.14 -15.85
N MET A 234 5.96 1.33 -15.37
CA MET A 234 7.30 1.59 -14.85
C MET A 234 7.63 0.71 -13.64
N VAL A 235 6.68 0.55 -12.72
CA VAL A 235 6.81 -0.32 -11.55
C VAL A 235 6.90 -1.79 -11.96
N HIS A 236 6.08 -2.24 -12.91
CA HIS A 236 6.13 -3.60 -13.45
C HIS A 236 7.51 -3.91 -14.03
N ALA A 237 8.02 -3.04 -14.91
CA ALA A 237 9.36 -3.15 -15.49
C ALA A 237 10.45 -3.17 -14.41
N TYR A 238 10.36 -2.28 -13.40
CA TYR A 238 11.29 -2.25 -12.28
C TYR A 238 11.30 -3.55 -11.46
N VAL A 239 10.12 -4.07 -11.10
CA VAL A 239 9.99 -5.28 -10.28
C VAL A 239 10.48 -6.53 -11.02
N ASN A 240 10.27 -6.61 -12.33
CA ASN A 240 10.72 -7.74 -13.14
C ASN A 240 12.19 -7.64 -13.56
N GLY A 241 12.83 -6.48 -13.36
CA GLY A 241 14.20 -6.23 -13.81
C GLY A 241 14.33 -5.94 -15.31
N ASP A 242 13.21 -5.64 -15.99
CA ASP A 242 13.16 -5.31 -17.42
C ASP A 242 13.49 -3.84 -17.63
N ASN A 243 14.63 -3.49 -18.26
CA ASN A 243 15.00 -2.11 -18.65
C ASN A 243 14.63 -1.04 -17.60
N ALA A 244 14.76 -1.38 -16.32
CA ALA A 244 14.25 -0.59 -15.22
C ALA A 244 14.95 0.78 -15.17
N PRO A 245 14.24 1.88 -14.84
CA PRO A 245 14.92 3.14 -14.57
C PRO A 245 15.99 2.90 -13.50
N HIS A 246 17.27 3.01 -13.88
CA HIS A 246 18.39 2.93 -12.93
C HIS A 246 18.26 4.02 -11.85
N ASP A 247 17.48 5.07 -12.14
CA ASP A 247 17.19 6.18 -11.26
C ASP A 247 15.91 5.95 -10.43
N THR A 248 16.07 5.38 -9.23
CA THR A 248 15.00 5.29 -8.23
C THR A 248 14.45 6.66 -7.79
N SER A 249 15.18 7.76 -8.01
CA SER A 249 14.68 9.11 -7.75
C SER A 249 13.56 9.48 -8.73
N LEU A 250 13.72 9.15 -10.02
CA LEU A 250 12.68 9.37 -11.02
C LEU A 250 11.41 8.59 -10.67
N LEU A 251 11.54 7.32 -10.25
CA LEU A 251 10.38 6.54 -9.78
C LEU A 251 9.66 7.22 -8.62
N CYS A 252 10.39 7.81 -7.66
CA CYS A 252 9.79 8.57 -6.56
C CYS A 252 9.06 9.82 -7.05
N ASP A 253 9.69 10.61 -7.93
CA ASP A 253 9.12 11.85 -8.45
C ASP A 253 7.84 11.58 -9.25
N ILE A 254 7.87 10.60 -10.15
CA ILE A 254 6.70 10.23 -10.94
C ILE A 254 5.59 9.68 -10.05
N ARG A 255 5.90 8.84 -9.06
CA ARG A 255 4.90 8.35 -8.08
C ARG A 255 4.23 9.52 -7.37
N ASN A 256 5.02 10.45 -6.84
CA ASN A 256 4.50 11.56 -6.07
C ASN A 256 3.71 12.53 -6.96
N LEU A 257 4.12 12.70 -8.22
CA LEU A 257 3.42 13.50 -9.23
C LEU A 257 2.04 12.92 -9.53
N VAL A 258 1.97 11.64 -9.92
CA VAL A 258 0.68 11.01 -10.26
C VAL A 258 -0.26 11.01 -9.06
N HIS A 259 0.27 10.79 -7.86
CA HIS A 259 -0.50 10.84 -6.63
C HIS A 259 -0.98 12.26 -6.29
N PHE A 260 -0.10 13.27 -6.46
CA PHE A 260 -0.46 14.68 -6.26
C PHE A 260 -1.63 15.09 -7.14
N HIS A 261 -1.64 14.68 -8.41
CA HIS A 261 -2.71 15.04 -9.34
C HIS A 261 -4.05 14.40 -8.99
N VAL A 262 -4.10 13.11 -8.61
CA VAL A 262 -5.38 12.51 -8.17
C VAL A 262 -5.91 13.18 -6.90
N MET A 263 -5.02 13.57 -5.98
CA MET A 263 -5.38 14.30 -4.77
C MET A 263 -5.80 15.75 -5.05
N SER A 264 -5.50 16.27 -6.24
CA SER A 264 -5.84 17.63 -6.68
C SER A 264 -7.07 17.70 -7.58
N LEU A 265 -7.68 16.55 -7.92
CA LEU A 265 -8.97 16.54 -8.61
C LEU A 265 -10.04 17.15 -7.70
N PRO A 266 -10.89 18.06 -8.22
CA PRO A 266 -12.01 18.61 -7.44
C PRO A 266 -12.98 17.51 -7.05
N THR A 267 -13.68 17.68 -5.93
CA THR A 267 -14.79 16.79 -5.56
C THR A 267 -15.96 16.99 -6.52
N GLY A 268 -16.87 16.02 -6.62
CA GLY A 268 -18.09 16.17 -7.42
C GLY A 268 -18.90 17.43 -7.07
N ALA A 269 -18.88 17.86 -5.80
CA ALA A 269 -19.55 19.10 -5.36
C ALA A 269 -18.85 20.38 -5.83
N ASP A 270 -17.53 20.34 -6.04
CA ASP A 270 -16.71 21.46 -6.50
C ASP A 270 -16.43 21.41 -8.02
N TYR A 271 -16.97 20.41 -8.72
CA TYR A 271 -16.73 20.19 -10.15
C TYR A 271 -17.69 21.07 -10.99
N ASP A 272 -17.21 22.27 -11.33
CA ASP A 272 -17.97 23.31 -12.05
C ASP A 272 -17.79 23.24 -13.58
N ASP A 273 -17.85 22.04 -14.16
CA ASP A 273 -17.90 21.87 -15.62
C ASP A 273 -19.36 21.74 -16.10
N GLN A 274 -19.71 22.52 -17.11
CA GLN A 274 -21.07 22.62 -17.67
C GLN A 274 -21.59 21.33 -18.36
N GLU A 275 -20.80 20.26 -18.37
CA GLU A 275 -21.16 18.92 -18.82
C GLU A 275 -20.84 17.91 -17.71
N LEU A 276 -21.76 17.77 -16.76
CA LEU A 276 -21.62 16.90 -15.58
C LEU A 276 -21.58 15.43 -16.03
N TYR A 277 -20.38 14.85 -16.21
CA TYR A 277 -20.24 13.41 -16.35
C TYR A 277 -20.71 12.75 -15.04
N SER A 278 -21.86 12.08 -15.06
CA SER A 278 -22.51 11.54 -13.85
C SER A 278 -21.65 10.53 -13.09
N GLY A 279 -20.68 9.89 -13.75
CA GLY A 279 -19.75 8.98 -13.10
C GLY A 279 -18.49 9.63 -12.52
N TYR A 280 -18.36 10.96 -12.54
CA TYR A 280 -17.12 11.65 -12.21
C TYR A 280 -16.64 11.33 -10.80
N GLU A 281 -17.51 11.49 -9.80
CA GLU A 281 -17.13 11.29 -8.40
C GLU A 281 -16.81 9.83 -8.10
N ALA A 282 -17.59 8.88 -8.66
CA ALA A 282 -17.28 7.46 -8.57
C ALA A 282 -15.90 7.12 -9.18
N CYS A 283 -15.56 7.68 -10.35
CA CYS A 283 -14.25 7.54 -10.95
C CYS A 283 -13.14 8.15 -10.07
N ARG A 284 -13.37 9.35 -9.54
CA ARG A 284 -12.41 10.05 -8.67
C ARG A 284 -12.13 9.23 -7.40
N LEU A 285 -13.16 8.72 -6.74
CA LEU A 285 -13.03 7.88 -5.54
C LEU A 285 -12.32 6.56 -5.83
N ALA A 286 -12.66 5.88 -6.94
CA ALA A 286 -11.97 4.64 -7.34
C ALA A 286 -10.50 4.89 -7.70
N LEU A 287 -10.18 6.02 -8.34
CA LEU A 287 -8.80 6.45 -8.57
C LEU A 287 -8.06 6.72 -7.25
N LEU A 288 -8.69 7.37 -6.28
CA LEU A 288 -8.12 7.55 -4.94
C LEU A 288 -7.85 6.21 -4.26
N ILE A 289 -8.79 5.25 -4.35
CA ILE A 289 -8.59 3.89 -3.83
C ILE A 289 -7.39 3.22 -4.50
N TYR A 290 -7.34 3.21 -5.84
CA TYR A 290 -6.23 2.61 -6.57
C TYR A 290 -4.92 3.31 -6.22
N SER A 291 -4.94 4.63 -6.06
CA SER A 291 -3.77 5.38 -5.66
C SER A 291 -3.28 4.99 -4.27
N VAL A 292 -4.15 4.99 -3.26
CA VAL A 292 -3.82 4.67 -1.87
C VAL A 292 -3.44 3.20 -1.69
N GLY A 293 -4.03 2.31 -2.49
CA GLY A 293 -3.80 0.87 -2.42
C GLY A 293 -2.57 0.41 -3.21
N VAL A 294 -2.27 1.04 -4.35
CA VAL A 294 -1.32 0.53 -5.35
C VAL A 294 -0.19 1.51 -5.64
N ILE A 295 -0.50 2.76 -6.00
CA ILE A 295 0.49 3.74 -6.50
C ILE A 295 1.30 4.34 -5.35
N PHE A 296 0.60 4.75 -4.31
CA PHE A 296 1.07 5.39 -3.09
C PHE A 296 0.57 4.55 -1.89
N PRO A 297 1.09 3.32 -1.73
CA PRO A 297 0.54 2.31 -0.82
C PRO A 297 0.63 2.72 0.65
N ILE A 298 -0.46 3.30 1.19
CA ILE A 298 -0.56 3.68 2.60
C ILE A 298 -0.71 2.40 3.45
N PRO A 299 0.05 2.25 4.54
CA PRO A 299 -0.08 1.09 5.43
C PRO A 299 -1.48 0.99 6.05
N ALA A 300 -1.98 -0.23 6.26
CA ALA A 300 -3.35 -0.48 6.73
C ALA A 300 -3.74 0.34 7.96
N VAL A 301 -2.83 0.47 8.93
CA VAL A 301 -3.05 1.20 10.19
C VAL A 301 -3.45 2.67 9.99
N GLY A 302 -3.01 3.32 8.91
CA GLY A 302 -3.33 4.71 8.59
C GLY A 302 -4.16 4.87 7.30
N SER A 303 -4.56 3.76 6.67
CA SER A 303 -5.12 3.78 5.33
C SER A 303 -6.55 4.34 5.31
N PRO A 304 -6.87 5.31 4.44
CA PRO A 304 -8.24 5.78 4.24
C PRO A 304 -9.11 4.84 3.37
N LEU A 305 -8.60 3.66 2.98
CA LEU A 305 -9.31 2.72 2.11
C LEU A 305 -10.73 2.36 2.59
N PRO A 306 -10.99 2.06 3.89
CA PRO A 306 -12.35 1.76 4.34
C PRO A 306 -13.33 2.91 4.09
N ARG A 307 -12.90 4.15 4.36
CA ARG A 307 -13.72 5.34 4.14
C ARG A 307 -13.94 5.61 2.66
N LEU A 308 -12.91 5.44 1.84
CA LEU A 308 -13.05 5.58 0.39
C LEU A 308 -13.99 4.54 -0.22
N ALA A 309 -13.97 3.30 0.28
CA ALA A 309 -14.88 2.25 -0.17
C ALA A 309 -16.35 2.54 0.21
N GLU A 310 -16.57 3.07 1.41
CA GLU A 310 -17.89 3.55 1.86
C GLU A 310 -18.42 4.68 0.97
N LEU A 311 -17.60 5.71 0.73
CA LEU A 311 -17.95 6.82 -0.16
C LEU A 311 -18.26 6.34 -1.57
N LEU A 312 -17.41 5.47 -2.14
CA LEU A 312 -17.63 4.94 -3.49
C LEU A 312 -18.91 4.11 -3.57
N ARG A 313 -19.23 3.33 -2.54
CA ARG A 313 -20.51 2.61 -2.49
C ARG A 313 -21.69 3.59 -2.54
N HIS A 314 -21.63 4.67 -1.76
CA HIS A 314 -22.71 5.66 -1.69
C HIS A 314 -22.98 6.26 -3.08
N GLU A 315 -21.95 6.79 -3.73
CA GLU A 315 -22.04 7.34 -5.09
C GLU A 315 -22.61 6.34 -6.10
N LEU A 316 -22.12 5.10 -6.04
CA LEU A 316 -22.60 4.05 -6.94
C LEU A 316 -24.01 3.56 -6.62
N SER A 317 -24.51 3.75 -5.40
CA SER A 317 -25.85 3.30 -5.01
C SER A 317 -26.93 4.32 -5.35
N ASP A 318 -26.62 5.60 -5.24
CA ASP A 318 -27.61 6.68 -5.30
C ASP A 318 -27.79 7.23 -6.72
N GLU A 319 -26.72 7.25 -7.53
CA GLU A 319 -26.74 7.91 -8.85
C GLU A 319 -26.43 7.00 -10.03
N PHE A 320 -26.02 5.74 -9.80
CA PHE A 320 -25.50 4.88 -10.87
C PHE A 320 -26.49 3.78 -11.31
N PRO A 321 -26.99 3.81 -12.57
CA PRO A 321 -27.86 2.76 -13.08
C PRO A 321 -27.04 1.51 -13.45
N PHE A 322 -27.41 0.37 -12.88
CA PHE A 322 -26.83 -0.95 -13.19
C PHE A 322 -27.71 -1.73 -14.17
N ASP A 323 -27.97 -1.15 -15.33
CA ASP A 323 -28.69 -1.80 -16.43
C ASP A 323 -27.73 -2.24 -17.55
N GLN A 324 -28.18 -3.21 -18.36
CA GLN A 324 -27.34 -3.82 -19.39
C GLN A 324 -26.81 -2.81 -20.41
N TYR A 325 -27.60 -1.82 -20.81
CA TYR A 325 -27.22 -0.86 -21.85
C TYR A 325 -26.10 0.07 -21.34
N THR A 326 -26.26 0.60 -20.13
CA THR A 326 -25.24 1.45 -19.48
C THR A 326 -23.93 0.69 -19.29
N ILE A 327 -24.01 -0.57 -18.84
CA ILE A 327 -22.82 -1.40 -18.58
C ILE A 327 -22.09 -1.80 -19.86
N GLU A 328 -22.81 -2.11 -20.94
CA GLU A 328 -22.18 -2.44 -22.23
C GLU A 328 -21.52 -1.20 -22.87
N ALA A 329 -22.08 0.00 -22.64
CA ALA A 329 -21.57 1.25 -23.21
C ALA A 329 -20.29 1.77 -22.52
N ASP A 330 -20.04 1.45 -21.26
CA ASP A 330 -18.95 2.04 -20.47
C ASP A 330 -17.57 1.39 -20.65
N ASN A 331 -17.46 0.43 -21.57
CA ASN A 331 -16.24 -0.32 -21.88
C ASN A 331 -15.60 -1.05 -20.68
N GLY A 332 -16.38 -1.41 -19.66
CA GLY A 332 -15.92 -2.11 -18.47
C GLY A 332 -15.51 -1.23 -17.30
N LEU A 333 -15.84 0.06 -17.35
CA LEU A 333 -15.57 1.01 -16.26
C LEU A 333 -16.29 0.59 -14.98
N THR A 334 -17.58 0.27 -15.05
CA THR A 334 -18.38 -0.18 -13.89
C THR A 334 -17.78 -1.41 -13.24
N VAL A 335 -17.31 -2.37 -14.05
CA VAL A 335 -16.63 -3.57 -13.55
C VAL A 335 -15.35 -3.20 -12.79
N TRP A 336 -14.57 -2.25 -13.30
CA TRP A 336 -13.38 -1.74 -12.63
C TRP A 336 -13.71 -1.00 -11.33
N LEU A 337 -14.71 -0.10 -11.33
CA LEU A 337 -15.16 0.63 -10.15
C LEU A 337 -15.59 -0.31 -9.02
N LEU A 338 -16.46 -1.29 -9.33
CA LEU A 338 -16.94 -2.28 -8.37
C LEU A 338 -15.82 -3.16 -7.84
N THR A 339 -14.86 -3.54 -8.70
CA THR A 339 -13.75 -4.40 -8.30
C THR A 339 -12.79 -3.67 -7.36
N ILE A 340 -12.39 -2.45 -7.73
CA ILE A 340 -11.47 -1.64 -6.92
C ILE A 340 -12.12 -1.25 -5.58
N GLY A 341 -13.38 -0.82 -5.60
CA GLY A 341 -14.16 -0.55 -4.38
C GLY A 341 -14.31 -1.79 -3.50
N GLY A 342 -14.64 -2.93 -4.11
CA GLY A 342 -14.76 -4.20 -3.40
C GLY A 342 -13.45 -4.62 -2.74
N ILE A 343 -12.30 -4.51 -3.43
CA ILE A 343 -10.98 -4.80 -2.84
C ILE A 343 -10.71 -3.89 -1.64
N ALA A 344 -10.97 -2.59 -1.76
CA ALA A 344 -10.77 -1.63 -0.67
C ALA A 344 -11.70 -1.86 0.52
N ALA A 345 -12.91 -2.35 0.27
CA ALA A 345 -13.89 -2.71 1.28
C ALA A 345 -13.51 -3.97 2.09
N GLN A 346 -12.36 -4.61 1.83
CA GLN A 346 -11.90 -5.75 2.60
C GLN A 346 -11.90 -5.43 4.11
N TYR A 347 -12.53 -6.30 4.90
CA TYR A 347 -12.75 -6.14 6.35
C TYR A 347 -13.76 -5.05 6.77
N THR A 348 -14.55 -4.54 5.83
CA THR A 348 -15.68 -3.65 6.11
C THR A 348 -17.01 -4.37 5.83
N THR A 349 -18.11 -3.78 6.31
CA THR A 349 -19.48 -4.22 5.99
C THR A 349 -19.81 -4.08 4.50
N GLU A 350 -19.16 -3.12 3.82
CA GLU A 350 -19.42 -2.73 2.44
C GLU A 350 -19.01 -3.80 1.42
N ARG A 351 -18.09 -4.69 1.80
CA ARG A 351 -17.55 -5.76 0.92
C ARG A 351 -18.65 -6.59 0.26
N SER A 352 -19.66 -6.95 1.06
CA SER A 352 -20.77 -7.79 0.61
C SER A 352 -21.61 -7.10 -0.48
N TRP A 353 -21.80 -5.79 -0.38
CA TRP A 353 -22.53 -5.00 -1.38
C TRP A 353 -21.77 -4.97 -2.71
N PHE A 354 -20.45 -4.71 -2.69
CA PHE A 354 -19.63 -4.73 -3.90
C PHE A 354 -19.63 -6.12 -4.56
N ALA A 355 -19.51 -7.20 -3.78
CA ALA A 355 -19.57 -8.57 -4.32
C ALA A 355 -20.92 -8.89 -4.97
N GLN A 356 -22.03 -8.48 -4.36
CA GLN A 356 -23.38 -8.68 -4.92
C GLN A 356 -23.61 -7.87 -6.21
N LYS A 357 -23.17 -6.60 -6.22
CA LYS A 357 -23.28 -5.75 -7.41
C LYS A 357 -22.38 -6.26 -8.53
N LEU A 358 -21.16 -6.68 -8.22
CA LEU A 358 -20.27 -7.32 -9.19
C LEU A 358 -20.94 -8.58 -9.78
N ALA A 359 -21.54 -9.43 -8.94
CA ALA A 359 -22.27 -10.62 -9.40
C ALA A 359 -23.39 -10.28 -10.41
N THR A 360 -24.13 -9.20 -10.15
CA THR A 360 -25.18 -8.70 -11.05
C THR A 360 -24.59 -8.26 -12.39
N VAL A 361 -23.55 -7.41 -12.36
CA VAL A 361 -22.92 -6.86 -13.57
C VAL A 361 -22.31 -7.96 -14.44
N VAL A 362 -21.58 -8.91 -13.84
CA VAL A 362 -20.92 -9.99 -14.61
C VAL A 362 -21.93 -10.97 -15.22
N SER A 363 -23.10 -11.13 -14.60
CA SER A 363 -24.21 -11.89 -15.19
C SER A 363 -24.81 -11.17 -16.39
N LEU A 364 -24.99 -9.84 -16.32
CA LEU A 364 -25.50 -9.05 -17.44
C LEU A 364 -24.52 -9.02 -18.62
N THR A 365 -23.22 -8.95 -18.36
CA THR A 365 -22.18 -8.91 -19.40
C THR A 365 -21.67 -10.29 -19.82
N LEU A 366 -22.30 -11.37 -19.34
CA LEU A 366 -21.95 -12.77 -19.65
C LEU A 366 -20.48 -13.12 -19.37
N ILE A 367 -19.86 -12.45 -18.39
CA ILE A 367 -18.50 -12.77 -17.95
C ILE A 367 -18.55 -14.00 -17.08
N SER A 368 -17.98 -15.10 -17.58
CA SER A 368 -18.10 -16.43 -16.96
C SER A 368 -16.83 -16.89 -16.23
N SER A 369 -15.72 -16.15 -16.33
CA SER A 369 -14.45 -16.56 -15.74
C SER A 369 -13.64 -15.37 -15.22
N TRP A 370 -12.81 -15.63 -14.19
CA TRP A 370 -11.83 -14.67 -13.69
C TRP A 370 -10.91 -14.15 -14.80
N ARG A 371 -10.48 -15.03 -15.72
CA ARG A 371 -9.63 -14.64 -16.87
C ARG A 371 -10.31 -13.59 -17.74
N SER A 372 -11.60 -13.74 -18.02
CA SER A 372 -12.38 -12.79 -18.82
C SER A 372 -12.57 -11.46 -18.07
N LEU A 373 -12.94 -11.51 -16.79
CA LEU A 373 -13.08 -10.33 -15.94
C LEU A 373 -11.76 -9.55 -15.88
N ARG A 374 -10.66 -10.24 -15.61
CA ARG A 374 -9.31 -9.66 -15.52
C ARG A 374 -8.88 -9.00 -16.83
N ALA A 375 -9.23 -9.58 -17.98
CA ALA A 375 -8.93 -8.95 -19.27
C ALA A 375 -9.62 -7.60 -19.42
N GLN A 376 -10.86 -7.47 -18.94
CA GLN A 376 -11.61 -6.21 -18.95
C GLN A 376 -11.05 -5.22 -17.92
N LEU A 377 -10.71 -5.67 -16.71
CA LEU A 377 -10.11 -4.81 -15.66
C LEU A 377 -8.82 -4.13 -16.14
N LYS A 378 -8.05 -4.79 -17.01
CA LYS A 378 -6.83 -4.26 -17.62
C LYS A 378 -7.05 -3.17 -18.67
N ALA A 379 -8.30 -2.87 -19.05
CA ALA A 379 -8.59 -1.69 -19.86
C ALA A 379 -8.32 -0.39 -19.09
N PHE A 380 -8.35 -0.45 -17.77
CA PHE A 380 -8.11 0.63 -16.80
C PHE A 380 -6.85 0.33 -15.96
N PRO A 381 -6.39 1.25 -15.08
CA PRO A 381 -5.22 0.99 -14.24
C PRO A 381 -5.36 -0.31 -13.44
N TRP A 382 -4.44 -1.24 -13.69
CA TRP A 382 -4.39 -2.53 -13.02
C TRP A 382 -2.94 -3.03 -12.97
N LEU A 383 -2.40 -3.20 -11.77
CA LEU A 383 -1.10 -3.82 -11.56
C LEU A 383 -1.29 -5.26 -11.05
N ASP A 384 -1.00 -6.23 -11.92
CA ASP A 384 -1.21 -7.67 -11.68
C ASP A 384 -0.77 -8.13 -10.29
N CYS A 385 0.50 -7.87 -9.94
CA CYS A 385 1.07 -8.31 -8.66
C CYS A 385 0.40 -7.67 -7.44
N ALA A 386 -0.22 -6.50 -7.59
CA ALA A 386 -0.91 -5.80 -6.52
C ALA A 386 -2.38 -6.20 -6.39
N CYS A 387 -3.06 -6.44 -7.51
CA CYS A 387 -4.52 -6.51 -7.57
C CYS A 387 -5.07 -7.92 -7.79
N ASP A 388 -4.37 -8.78 -8.55
CA ASP A 388 -4.94 -10.06 -9.03
C ASP A 388 -5.47 -10.93 -7.88
N ASN A 389 -4.68 -11.11 -6.83
CA ASN A 389 -5.03 -11.98 -5.72
C ASN A 389 -6.25 -11.48 -4.93
N ALA A 390 -6.44 -10.17 -4.81
CA ALA A 390 -7.58 -9.60 -4.10
C ALA A 390 -8.83 -9.51 -4.99
N GLY A 391 -8.64 -9.21 -6.28
CA GLY A 391 -9.70 -9.21 -7.28
C GLY A 391 -10.28 -10.61 -7.48
N GLU A 392 -9.43 -11.64 -7.56
CA GLU A 392 -9.89 -13.03 -7.72
C GLU A 392 -10.72 -13.49 -6.50
N ARG A 393 -10.32 -13.13 -5.28
CA ARG A 393 -11.14 -13.39 -4.08
C ARG A 393 -12.50 -12.70 -4.14
N LEU A 394 -12.55 -11.45 -4.60
CA LEU A 394 -13.83 -10.73 -4.76
C LEU A 394 -14.71 -11.41 -5.81
N TRP A 395 -14.12 -11.83 -6.92
CA TRP A 395 -14.80 -12.60 -7.95
C TRP A 395 -15.36 -13.92 -7.39
N GLU A 396 -14.57 -14.68 -6.63
CA GLU A 396 -15.04 -15.92 -5.99
C GLU A 396 -16.19 -15.67 -5.00
N GLU A 397 -16.21 -14.53 -4.31
CA GLU A 397 -17.34 -14.12 -3.47
C GLU A 397 -18.58 -13.79 -4.31
N ALA A 398 -18.42 -13.03 -5.41
CA ALA A 398 -19.50 -12.69 -6.33
C ALA A 398 -20.17 -13.93 -6.94
N GLN A 399 -19.38 -14.94 -7.32
CA GLN A 399 -19.89 -16.19 -7.91
C GLN A 399 -20.78 -17.01 -6.97
N ARG A 400 -20.68 -16.79 -5.65
CA ARG A 400 -21.58 -17.44 -4.67
C ARG A 400 -23.00 -16.89 -4.73
N PHE A 401 -23.20 -15.66 -5.20
CA PHE A 401 -24.51 -15.05 -5.39
C PHE A 401 -25.18 -15.49 -6.70
N ASN A 402 -24.39 -15.76 -7.74
CA ASN A 402 -24.88 -16.23 -9.04
C ASN A 402 -25.18 -17.74 -9.07
N SER A 403 -24.76 -18.47 -8.04
CA SER A 403 -25.15 -19.86 -7.88
C SER A 403 -26.61 -19.91 -7.44
N PRO A 404 -27.50 -20.66 -8.12
CA PRO A 404 -28.89 -20.77 -7.68
C PRO A 404 -28.93 -21.28 -6.23
N PRO A 405 -29.85 -20.78 -5.39
CA PRO A 405 -30.06 -21.36 -4.08
C PRO A 405 -30.38 -22.84 -4.31
N SER A 406 -29.47 -23.72 -3.90
CA SER A 406 -29.75 -25.14 -3.88
C SER A 406 -31.01 -25.31 -3.05
N PHE A 407 -32.11 -25.76 -3.68
CA PHE A 407 -33.36 -26.09 -3.01
C PHE A 407 -33.05 -26.87 -1.73
N SER A 408 -33.21 -26.21 -0.60
CA SER A 408 -33.21 -26.85 0.69
C SER A 408 -34.62 -27.36 0.92
N ASP A 409 -34.87 -28.59 0.50
CA ASP A 409 -35.85 -29.39 1.18
C ASP A 409 -35.39 -30.84 1.33
N ALA A 410 -35.75 -31.39 2.49
CA ALA A 410 -35.51 -32.74 2.97
C ALA A 410 -34.05 -33.16 3.27
N ARG A 411 -33.84 -33.36 4.58
CA ARG A 411 -32.89 -34.26 5.23
C ARG A 411 -32.40 -35.38 4.30
N GLY A 412 -31.10 -35.38 4.00
CA GLY A 412 -30.44 -36.56 3.45
C GLY A 412 -29.38 -36.26 2.42
N THR A 413 -28.15 -36.13 2.90
CA THR A 413 -26.97 -36.77 2.26
C THR A 413 -26.71 -36.48 0.78
N HIS A 414 -25.84 -35.50 0.52
CA HIS A 414 -24.45 -35.73 0.07
C HIS A 414 -23.98 -34.61 -0.84
N ARG A 415 -22.99 -33.87 -0.36
CA ARG A 415 -21.78 -33.42 -1.08
C ARG A 415 -20.94 -32.68 -0.03
N TYR A 416 -19.64 -32.85 0.10
CA TYR A 416 -18.61 -33.12 -0.89
C TYR A 416 -17.50 -33.89 -0.22
N THR A 417 -17.08 -35.04 -0.72
CA THR A 417 -15.84 -35.63 -0.18
C THR A 417 -15.20 -36.55 -1.20
N THR A 418 -14.07 -36.14 -1.77
CA THR A 418 -12.83 -36.93 -1.68
C THR A 418 -12.87 -37.73 -0.37
N ARG A 419 -12.99 -39.07 -0.43
CA ARG A 419 -13.34 -39.93 0.72
C ARG A 419 -12.44 -39.62 1.94
N LEU A 420 -12.91 -38.77 2.86
CA LEU A 420 -12.25 -38.55 4.14
C LEU A 420 -12.28 -39.88 4.90
N GLN A 421 -11.08 -40.37 5.28
CA GLN A 421 -10.91 -41.62 6.00
C GLN A 421 -11.42 -41.48 7.45
N PRO A 422 -11.94 -42.55 8.08
CA PRO A 422 -12.19 -42.55 9.52
C PRO A 422 -10.92 -42.19 10.28
N CYS A 423 -11.04 -41.46 11.39
CA CYS A 423 -9.87 -41.15 12.21
C CYS A 423 -9.23 -42.45 12.75
N LEU A 424 -7.93 -42.44 12.96
CA LEU A 424 -7.12 -43.58 13.39
C LEU A 424 -7.63 -44.22 14.68
N HIS A 425 -8.17 -43.41 15.61
CA HIS A 425 -8.72 -43.91 16.86
C HIS A 425 -10.02 -44.70 16.63
N CYS A 426 -10.96 -44.18 15.84
CA CYS A 426 -12.18 -44.91 15.48
C CYS A 426 -11.87 -46.15 14.63
N ARG A 427 -10.88 -46.06 13.72
CA ARG A 427 -10.44 -47.17 12.89
C ARG A 427 -9.85 -48.32 13.71
N ARG A 428 -8.95 -48.04 14.67
CA ARG A 428 -8.36 -49.06 15.57
C ARG A 428 -9.41 -49.70 16.47
N ARG A 429 -10.37 -48.92 16.96
CA ARG A 429 -11.45 -49.40 17.83
C ARG A 429 -12.60 -50.07 17.05
N ARG A 430 -12.53 -50.11 15.72
CA ARG A 430 -13.58 -50.63 14.81
C ARG A 430 -14.97 -50.05 15.10
N VAL A 431 -15.04 -48.77 15.46
CA VAL A 431 -16.29 -48.04 15.72
C VAL A 431 -16.55 -46.99 14.64
N LYS A 432 -17.82 -46.64 14.43
CA LYS A 432 -18.23 -45.67 13.41
C LYS A 432 -17.67 -44.28 13.73
N CYS A 433 -17.07 -43.64 12.71
CA CYS A 433 -16.55 -42.28 12.75
C CYS A 433 -17.43 -41.37 11.88
N ASP A 434 -17.87 -40.26 12.44
CA ASP A 434 -18.64 -39.21 11.75
C ASP A 434 -17.75 -38.21 10.98
N LYS A 435 -16.42 -38.37 11.07
CA LYS A 435 -15.39 -37.69 10.24
C LYS A 435 -15.39 -36.16 10.32
N GLN A 436 -15.93 -35.61 11.41
CA GLN A 436 -15.83 -34.19 11.73
C GLN A 436 -14.44 -33.83 12.29
N GLN A 437 -14.09 -32.54 12.28
CA GLN A 437 -12.86 -32.03 12.92
C GLN A 437 -13.09 -32.08 14.44
N SER A 438 -12.61 -33.17 15.04
CA SER A 438 -13.02 -33.73 16.35
C SER A 438 -14.33 -34.55 16.31
N CYS A 439 -14.22 -35.79 15.82
CA CYS A 439 -15.30 -36.77 15.70
C CYS A 439 -15.98 -37.08 17.05
N GLN A 440 -17.31 -37.25 17.07
CA GLN A 440 -18.07 -37.40 18.32
C GLN A 440 -17.65 -38.61 19.16
N ASN A 441 -17.23 -39.70 18.50
CA ASN A 441 -16.82 -40.91 19.20
C ASN A 441 -15.47 -40.75 19.92
N CYS A 442 -14.58 -39.93 19.36
CA CYS A 442 -13.34 -39.52 19.99
C CYS A 442 -13.58 -38.52 21.12
N VAL A 443 -14.45 -37.52 20.91
CA VAL A 443 -14.87 -36.58 21.96
C VAL A 443 -15.47 -37.31 23.16
N LYS A 444 -16.38 -38.26 22.94
CA LYS A 444 -17.03 -39.06 24.00
C LYS A 444 -16.04 -39.87 24.86
N HIS A 445 -14.85 -40.17 24.34
CA HIS A 445 -13.84 -40.94 25.06
C HIS A 445 -12.60 -40.10 25.41
N ASN A 446 -12.71 -38.77 25.37
CA ASN A 446 -11.61 -37.82 25.61
C ASN A 446 -10.35 -38.11 24.78
N LEU A 447 -10.54 -38.43 23.49
CA LEU A 447 -9.47 -38.65 22.52
C LEU A 447 -9.47 -37.54 21.46
N THR A 448 -8.29 -37.09 21.04
CA THR A 448 -8.14 -36.16 19.91
C THR A 448 -8.08 -36.94 18.59
N CYS A 449 -8.88 -36.55 17.59
CA CYS A 449 -8.87 -37.23 16.30
C CYS A 449 -7.52 -37.10 15.59
N LYS A 450 -7.02 -38.23 15.05
CA LYS A 450 -5.84 -38.28 14.18
C LYS A 450 -6.23 -38.91 12.85
N TYR A 451 -5.82 -38.35 11.72
CA TYR A 451 -6.10 -38.90 10.39
C TYR A 451 -4.77 -39.21 9.68
N THR A 452 -4.70 -40.32 8.94
CA THR A 452 -3.54 -40.66 8.10
C THR A 452 -3.54 -39.78 6.86
N THR A 453 -2.47 -39.00 6.65
CA THR A 453 -2.20 -38.24 5.44
C THR A 453 -1.60 -39.16 4.37
N ALA A 454 -2.35 -39.38 3.28
CA ALA A 454 -1.86 -39.76 1.95
C ALA A 454 -3.10 -39.73 1.02
N THR A 455 -3.27 -38.86 0.02
CA THR A 455 -2.41 -38.20 -0.98
C THR A 455 -3.07 -36.84 -1.32
N LEU A 456 -2.43 -35.68 -1.51
CA LEU A 456 -1.20 -35.31 -2.21
C LEU A 456 0.08 -35.53 -1.39
N GLU A 457 0.81 -36.59 -1.74
CA GLU A 457 2.28 -36.71 -1.72
C GLU A 457 2.62 -38.21 -1.81
N ALA A 458 2.89 -38.64 -3.04
CA ALA A 458 3.62 -39.87 -3.34
C ALA A 458 4.33 -39.70 -4.69
N GLN A 459 5.15 -38.65 -4.79
CA GLN A 459 6.49 -38.74 -5.37
C GLN A 459 7.41 -37.87 -4.51
N ASN A 460 8.50 -38.48 -4.06
CA ASN A 460 9.63 -37.94 -3.30
C ASN A 460 9.49 -37.86 -1.77
N GLU A 461 9.73 -39.02 -1.15
CA GLU A 461 10.77 -39.09 -0.12
C GLU A 461 12.04 -38.38 -0.65
N PHE A 462 12.27 -37.16 -0.19
CA PHE A 462 13.63 -36.69 0.05
C PHE A 462 13.73 -36.33 1.52
N SER A 463 14.63 -37.03 2.19
CA SER A 463 15.16 -36.71 3.51
C SER A 463 15.40 -35.21 3.64
N THR A 464 15.14 -34.67 4.82
CA THR A 464 15.59 -33.36 5.26
C THR A 464 17.03 -33.08 4.81
N THR A 465 17.21 -32.36 3.71
CA THR A 465 18.45 -31.66 3.43
C THR A 465 18.35 -30.35 4.18
N GLY A 466 18.97 -30.30 5.36
CA GLY A 466 19.43 -29.02 5.88
C GLY A 466 20.19 -28.30 4.76
N MET A 467 20.08 -26.98 4.66
CA MET A 467 20.89 -26.19 3.73
C MET A 467 22.35 -26.61 3.89
N THR A 468 22.86 -27.41 2.96
CA THR A 468 24.22 -27.91 3.01
C THR A 468 25.11 -26.78 2.52
N HIS A 469 25.60 -25.98 3.48
CA HIS A 469 26.66 -25.01 3.22
C HIS A 469 27.85 -25.76 2.57
N ALA A 470 28.24 -25.31 1.37
CA ALA A 470 29.45 -25.79 0.72
C ALA A 470 30.65 -25.61 1.66
N CYS A 471 31.49 -26.64 1.79
CA CYS A 471 32.69 -26.57 2.63
C CYS A 471 33.60 -25.42 2.19
N GLY A 472 34.40 -24.87 3.13
CA GLY A 472 35.30 -23.76 2.85
C GLY A 472 36.19 -23.98 1.62
N VAL A 473 36.67 -25.20 1.41
CA VAL A 473 37.53 -25.59 0.27
C VAL A 473 36.79 -25.54 -1.07
N CYS A 474 35.58 -26.10 -1.16
CA CYS A 474 34.76 -26.03 -2.38
C CYS A 474 34.29 -24.61 -2.67
N ARG A 475 34.02 -23.82 -1.62
CA ARG A 475 33.61 -22.42 -1.74
C ARG A 475 34.74 -21.54 -2.30
N GLN A 476 35.97 -21.69 -1.79
CA GLN A 476 37.14 -20.99 -2.32
C GLN A 476 37.44 -21.34 -3.78
N ARG A 477 37.22 -22.61 -4.15
CA ARG A 477 37.47 -23.10 -5.51
C ARG A 477 36.31 -22.86 -6.48
N LYS A 478 35.18 -22.31 -6.02
CA LYS A 478 33.95 -22.10 -6.79
C LYS A 478 33.46 -23.36 -7.53
N VAL A 479 33.63 -24.52 -6.93
CA VAL A 479 33.17 -25.82 -7.48
C VAL A 479 31.98 -26.35 -6.67
N ARG A 480 31.14 -27.16 -7.32
CA ARG A 480 29.93 -27.72 -6.70
C ARG A 480 30.31 -28.66 -5.56
N CYS A 481 29.76 -28.41 -4.37
CA CYS A 481 29.89 -29.26 -3.19
C CYS A 481 28.63 -30.11 -3.04
N ASP A 482 28.78 -31.41 -2.77
CA ASP A 482 27.66 -32.33 -2.54
C ASP A 482 27.06 -32.23 -1.13
N GLY A 483 27.72 -31.48 -0.23
CA GLY A 483 27.23 -31.23 1.11
C GLY A 483 27.52 -32.32 2.13
N GLN A 484 28.17 -33.42 1.73
CA GLN A 484 28.64 -34.46 2.63
C GLN A 484 29.93 -34.02 3.36
N ARG A 485 30.27 -34.67 4.48
CA ARG A 485 31.49 -34.38 5.24
C ARG A 485 32.26 -35.66 5.58
N PRO A 486 33.45 -35.88 5.00
CA PRO A 486 34.08 -35.06 3.95
C PRO A 486 33.29 -35.10 2.63
N CYS A 487 33.29 -34.01 1.85
CA CYS A 487 32.61 -33.99 0.54
C CYS A 487 33.40 -34.81 -0.49
N THR A 488 32.73 -35.38 -1.49
CA THR A 488 33.37 -36.25 -2.50
C THR A 488 34.50 -35.52 -3.24
N GLY A 489 34.35 -34.21 -3.45
CA GLY A 489 35.38 -33.36 -4.05
C GLY A 489 36.66 -33.31 -3.20
N CYS A 490 36.53 -33.02 -1.91
CA CYS A 490 37.67 -33.01 -0.99
C CYS A 490 38.30 -34.40 -0.83
N GLN A 491 37.50 -35.46 -0.85
CA GLN A 491 37.99 -36.83 -0.70
C GLN A 491 38.83 -37.31 -1.90
N LYS A 492 38.40 -37.00 -3.13
CA LYS A 492 39.18 -37.29 -4.35
C LYS A 492 40.50 -36.53 -4.41
N LEU A 493 40.51 -35.33 -3.84
CA LEU A 493 41.69 -34.45 -3.81
C LEU A 493 42.58 -34.69 -2.58
N GLN A 494 42.21 -35.63 -1.70
CA GLN A 494 42.89 -35.91 -0.44
C GLN A 494 43.16 -34.66 0.42
N VAL A 495 42.20 -33.71 0.43
CA VAL A 495 42.29 -32.47 1.23
C VAL A 495 41.23 -32.45 2.34
N SER A 496 41.55 -31.80 3.46
CA SER A 496 40.67 -31.73 4.63
C SER A 496 39.41 -30.89 4.38
N CYS A 497 38.23 -31.43 4.68
CA CYS A 497 36.94 -30.82 4.40
C CYS A 497 36.44 -29.98 5.60
N SER A 498 36.82 -28.70 5.65
CA SER A 498 36.45 -27.75 6.73
C SER A 498 35.03 -27.17 6.58
N ARG A 499 34.48 -26.54 7.64
CA ARG A 499 33.11 -26.00 7.62
C ARG A 499 32.86 -24.90 6.61
#